data_AF-A0A543PCD2-F1
#
_entry.id   AF-A0A543PCD2-F1
#
_cell.length_a   1.000
_cell.length_b   1.000
_cell.length_c   1.000
_cell.angle_alpha   90.00
_cell.angle_beta   90.00
_cell.angle_gamma   90.00
#
_symmetry.space_group_name_H-M   'P 1'
#
loop_
_entity.id
_entity.type
_entity.pdbx_description
1 polymer ?
#
loop_
_entity_poly.entity_id
_entity_poly.type
_entity_poly.pdbx_seq_one_letter_code
_entity_poly.pdbx_strand_id
1 'polypeptide(L)'
;MPTRRARHRPRHRAGGPLGAALGSRRGRLVFVVALAVMLAAAAAGLLVGLEQGDRSDAQGSRPTGSAATMTAGTRTAPDSAPVAGTAAQAPAAAALLDWADRELPPGTQLRAEGDVRDDLIVAGAPDDLVATDRPTGPDDLVLTVTDGSAAPGGRVVARFDGLVLVDPSPGIPTADHLDRRRTLAEAVLANPTTRAAEEAAGVLGSADVDMRLLSLLAVLTAREGLGVAEFPRAEGAEGPARTVLLDAVGTAPVGAGEAATAELRTWLEAQLPPFAPDRVEVTDDGVLLSYRYASAPDALVAEASP
;
A
#
# COMPACT_ATOMS: atom_id res chain seq x y z
N MET A 1 17.86 67.50 -5.98
CA MET A 1 17.16 66.50 -6.81
C MET A 1 16.56 65.43 -5.91
N PRO A 2 15.22 65.35 -5.78
CA PRO A 2 14.58 64.33 -4.94
C PRO A 2 14.20 63.09 -5.77
N THR A 3 14.58 61.90 -5.29
CA THR A 3 14.24 60.61 -5.90
C THR A 3 12.88 60.11 -5.43
N ARG A 4 12.07 59.69 -6.42
CA ARG A 4 10.66 59.32 -6.30
C ARG A 4 10.54 57.87 -5.77
N ARG A 5 10.11 57.68 -4.53
CA ARG A 5 9.77 56.35 -3.97
C ARG A 5 8.43 55.87 -4.52
N ALA A 6 8.45 54.78 -5.30
CA ALA A 6 7.26 54.06 -5.73
C ALA A 6 6.71 53.22 -4.57
N ARG A 7 5.46 53.47 -4.17
CA ARG A 7 4.72 52.66 -3.20
C ARG A 7 4.06 51.50 -3.94
N HIS A 8 4.49 50.27 -3.67
CA HIS A 8 3.77 49.06 -4.06
C HIS A 8 2.48 48.95 -3.24
N ARG A 9 1.32 48.95 -3.93
CA ARG A 9 0.03 48.56 -3.34
C ARG A 9 -0.10 47.04 -3.40
N PRO A 10 -0.44 46.35 -2.30
CA PRO A 10 -0.81 44.95 -2.33
C PRO A 10 -2.17 44.79 -3.00
N ARG A 11 -2.24 43.97 -4.05
CA ARG A 11 -3.50 43.54 -4.66
C ARG A 11 -4.11 42.46 -3.78
N HIS A 12 -5.23 42.79 -3.12
CA HIS A 12 -6.11 41.81 -2.50
C HIS A 12 -6.66 40.88 -3.58
N ARG A 13 -6.30 39.58 -3.49
CA ARG A 13 -6.88 38.50 -4.28
C ARG A 13 -8.24 38.17 -3.66
N ALA A 14 -9.32 38.36 -4.42
CA ALA A 14 -10.67 38.01 -4.02
C ALA A 14 -10.75 36.49 -3.80
N GLY A 15 -11.05 36.07 -2.57
CA GLY A 15 -11.39 34.69 -2.25
C GLY A 15 -12.74 34.34 -2.86
N GLY A 16 -12.79 33.25 -3.63
CA GLY A 16 -14.01 32.72 -4.20
C GLY A 16 -14.93 32.09 -3.14
N PRO A 17 -16.25 32.06 -3.37
CA PRO A 17 -17.27 31.63 -2.39
C PRO A 17 -17.28 30.13 -2.06
N LEU A 18 -16.36 29.33 -2.60
CA LEU A 18 -16.31 27.87 -2.37
C LEU A 18 -15.49 27.47 -1.12
N GLY A 19 -14.73 28.40 -0.52
CA GLY A 19 -13.93 28.11 0.69
C GLY A 19 -14.70 28.09 2.01
N ALA A 20 -15.99 28.45 2.03
CA ALA A 20 -16.74 28.66 3.28
C ALA A 20 -17.57 27.45 3.75
N ALA A 21 -17.77 26.42 2.93
CA ALA A 21 -18.69 25.32 3.26
C ALA A 21 -18.06 24.15 4.03
N LEU A 22 -16.74 23.94 3.91
CA LEU A 22 -16.05 22.77 4.49
C LEU A 22 -15.54 22.98 5.93
N GLY A 23 -15.70 24.18 6.49
CA GLY A 23 -15.29 24.50 7.87
C GLY A 23 -16.37 24.31 8.94
N SER A 24 -17.58 23.87 8.59
CA SER A 24 -18.68 23.83 9.56
C SER A 24 -18.65 22.54 10.41
N ARG A 25 -18.61 22.71 11.75
CA ARG A 25 -18.70 21.62 12.76
C ARG A 25 -19.92 20.69 12.57
N ARG A 26 -20.90 21.08 11.75
CA ARG A 26 -22.07 20.25 11.41
C ARG A 26 -21.74 19.12 10.44
N GLY A 27 -20.76 19.27 9.54
CA GLY A 27 -20.34 18.20 8.62
C GLY A 27 -19.69 17.02 9.35
N ARG A 28 -18.91 17.28 10.41
CA ARG A 28 -18.30 16.23 11.25
C ARG A 28 -19.34 15.44 12.07
N LEU A 29 -20.44 16.07 12.50
CA LEU A 29 -21.49 15.39 13.25
C LEU A 29 -22.31 14.42 12.39
N VAL A 30 -22.52 14.72 11.10
CA VAL A 30 -23.26 13.81 10.20
C VAL A 30 -22.45 12.53 9.92
N PHE A 31 -21.13 12.64 9.79
CA PHE A 31 -20.27 11.48 9.52
C PHE A 31 -20.18 10.53 10.72
N VAL A 32 -20.05 11.06 11.95
CA VAL A 32 -20.00 10.24 13.19
C VAL A 32 -21.33 9.52 13.43
N VAL A 33 -22.46 10.16 13.15
CA VAL A 33 -23.79 9.54 13.33
C VAL A 33 -24.01 8.42 12.29
N ALA A 34 -23.62 8.62 11.03
CA ALA A 34 -23.74 7.58 10.01
C ALA A 34 -22.87 6.34 10.34
N LEU A 35 -21.64 6.56 10.81
CA LEU A 35 -20.74 5.47 11.24
C LEU A 35 -21.30 4.72 12.47
N ALA A 36 -21.84 5.44 13.45
CA ALA A 36 -22.44 4.84 14.65
C ALA A 36 -23.70 4.00 14.33
N VAL A 37 -24.53 4.45 13.39
CA VAL A 37 -25.71 3.68 12.94
C VAL A 37 -25.30 2.42 12.18
N MET A 38 -24.25 2.49 11.36
CA MET A 38 -23.75 1.32 10.63
C MET A 38 -23.12 0.27 11.57
N LEU A 39 -22.36 0.71 12.57
CA LEU A 39 -21.79 -0.16 13.62
C LEU A 39 -22.89 -0.82 14.48
N ALA A 40 -23.97 -0.10 14.78
CA ALA A 40 -25.11 -0.65 15.52
C ALA A 40 -25.88 -1.72 14.72
N ALA A 41 -26.01 -1.55 13.40
CA ALA A 41 -26.66 -2.53 12.53
C ALA A 41 -25.84 -3.83 12.37
N ALA A 42 -24.51 -3.72 12.27
CA ALA A 42 -23.62 -4.88 12.23
C ALA A 42 -23.64 -5.68 13.54
N ALA A 43 -23.67 -5.00 14.69
CA ALA A 43 -23.79 -5.65 16.00
C ALA A 43 -25.14 -6.37 16.20
N ALA A 44 -26.23 -5.83 15.64
CA ALA A 44 -27.54 -6.47 15.69
C ALA A 44 -27.60 -7.75 14.82
N GLY A 45 -26.88 -7.81 13.70
CA GLY A 45 -26.77 -9.00 12.86
C GLY A 45 -26.05 -10.17 13.55
N LEU A 46 -25.02 -9.87 14.35
CA LEU A 46 -24.27 -10.87 15.12
C LEU A 46 -25.06 -11.48 16.29
N LEU A 47 -26.01 -10.75 16.86
CA LEU A 47 -26.84 -11.23 17.97
C LEU A 47 -27.98 -12.16 17.53
N VAL A 48 -28.39 -12.15 16.26
CA VAL A 48 -29.45 -13.02 15.73
C VAL A 48 -28.90 -14.35 15.17
N GLY A 49 -27.59 -14.44 14.92
CA GLY A 49 -26.96 -15.61 14.28
C GLY A 49 -26.53 -16.76 15.21
N LEU A 50 -26.68 -16.64 16.54
CA LEU A 50 -26.11 -17.63 17.49
C LEU A 50 -27.09 -18.73 17.95
N GLU A 51 -28.31 -18.82 17.41
CA GLU A 51 -29.33 -19.79 17.88
C GLU A 51 -29.58 -21.02 16.99
N GLN A 52 -28.75 -21.31 15.98
CA GLN A 52 -28.94 -22.51 15.16
C GLN A 52 -27.68 -23.33 14.97
N GLY A 53 -27.56 -24.40 15.76
CA GLY A 53 -26.77 -25.58 15.39
C GLY A 53 -25.97 -26.25 16.51
N ASP A 54 -26.65 -26.70 17.58
CA ASP A 54 -26.11 -27.71 18.49
C ASP A 54 -26.64 -29.11 18.10
N ARG A 55 -25.76 -30.11 18.24
CA ARG A 55 -25.91 -31.58 18.08
C ARG A 55 -25.67 -32.19 16.68
N SER A 56 -24.51 -32.84 16.50
CA SER A 56 -24.40 -34.29 16.76
C SER A 56 -22.98 -34.83 16.51
N ASP A 57 -22.43 -35.42 17.57
CA ASP A 57 -21.87 -36.77 17.66
C ASP A 57 -20.80 -37.28 16.66
N ALA A 58 -19.66 -37.59 17.29
CA ALA A 58 -19.03 -38.91 17.31
C ALA A 58 -17.85 -39.23 16.36
N GLN A 59 -16.81 -39.72 17.05
CA GLN A 59 -16.00 -40.89 16.72
C GLN A 59 -14.83 -40.75 15.74
N GLY A 60 -13.64 -40.70 16.33
CA GLY A 60 -12.63 -41.73 16.11
C GLY A 60 -11.79 -41.61 14.84
N SER A 61 -10.50 -41.35 15.02
CA SER A 61 -9.44 -42.34 14.70
C SER A 61 -8.06 -41.75 14.97
N ARG A 62 -7.25 -42.54 15.65
CA ARG A 62 -5.85 -42.29 16.01
C ARG A 62 -4.97 -43.01 14.99
N PRO A 63 -4.07 -42.33 14.26
CA PRO A 63 -2.98 -43.01 13.59
C PRO A 63 -1.68 -42.89 14.40
N THR A 64 -1.17 -44.05 14.78
CA THR A 64 0.22 -44.34 15.11
C THR A 64 1.06 -44.53 13.84
N GLY A 65 2.30 -44.05 13.85
CA GLY A 65 3.36 -44.38 12.88
C GLY A 65 4.02 -43.10 12.34
N SER A 66 5.32 -42.97 12.16
CA SER A 66 6.45 -43.89 12.29
C SER A 66 7.70 -43.02 12.47
N ALA A 67 8.61 -43.45 13.34
CA ALA A 67 9.93 -42.84 13.49
C ALA A 67 10.81 -43.20 12.27
N ALA A 68 11.29 -42.20 11.53
CA ALA A 68 12.27 -42.37 10.47
C ALA A 68 13.61 -41.77 10.93
N THR A 69 14.62 -42.64 11.04
CA THR A 69 16.03 -42.33 11.29
C THR A 69 16.61 -41.61 10.07
N MET A 70 17.09 -40.37 10.24
CA MET A 70 17.86 -39.68 9.20
C MET A 70 19.35 -39.92 9.37
N THR A 71 19.94 -40.53 8.34
CA THR A 71 21.36 -40.81 8.17
C THR A 71 22.12 -39.52 7.84
N ALA A 72 23.18 -39.23 8.60
CA ALA A 72 24.09 -38.13 8.36
C ALA A 72 24.96 -38.40 7.11
N GLY A 73 24.75 -37.63 6.05
CA GLY A 73 25.59 -37.61 4.85
C GLY A 73 26.57 -36.44 4.89
N THR A 74 27.86 -36.75 4.97
CA THR A 74 28.98 -35.83 4.83
C THR A 74 28.94 -35.18 3.44
N ARG A 75 28.72 -33.87 3.38
CA ARG A 75 28.72 -33.09 2.13
C ARG A 75 30.09 -32.44 1.94
N THR A 76 30.80 -32.91 0.92
CA THR A 76 32.07 -32.38 0.40
C THR A 76 31.85 -30.99 -0.18
N ALA A 77 32.70 -30.04 0.19
CA ALA A 77 32.67 -28.66 -0.31
C ALA A 77 33.13 -28.59 -1.78
N PRO A 78 32.43 -27.86 -2.66
CA PRO A 78 32.97 -27.51 -3.96
C PRO A 78 33.83 -26.24 -3.91
N ASP A 79 34.97 -26.41 -4.57
CA ASP A 79 35.93 -25.50 -5.14
C ASP A 79 35.41 -24.10 -5.54
N SER A 80 36.15 -23.06 -5.15
CA SER A 80 35.87 -21.66 -5.46
C SER A 80 36.24 -21.34 -6.91
N ALA A 81 35.23 -21.18 -7.76
CA ALA A 81 35.38 -20.62 -9.11
C ALA A 81 35.50 -19.08 -9.07
N PRO A 82 36.16 -18.45 -10.06
CA PRO A 82 36.49 -17.02 -10.04
C PRO A 82 35.26 -16.14 -10.29
N VAL A 83 35.22 -15.01 -9.56
CA VAL A 83 34.18 -13.98 -9.60
C VAL A 83 34.19 -13.26 -10.96
N ALA A 84 33.29 -13.65 -11.85
CA ALA A 84 32.90 -12.88 -13.02
C ALA A 84 31.63 -12.07 -12.68
N GLY A 85 31.75 -11.09 -11.78
CA GLY A 85 30.59 -10.50 -11.09
C GLY A 85 30.02 -9.20 -11.67
N THR A 86 30.78 -8.40 -12.42
CA THR A 86 30.43 -6.98 -12.58
C THR A 86 29.56 -6.65 -13.80
N ALA A 87 29.55 -7.48 -14.85
CA ALA A 87 28.82 -7.15 -16.09
C ALA A 87 27.33 -7.57 -16.08
N ALA A 88 26.93 -8.46 -15.17
CA ALA A 88 25.58 -9.02 -15.15
C ALA A 88 24.57 -8.19 -14.35
N GLN A 89 25.02 -7.27 -13.47
CA GLN A 89 24.15 -6.55 -12.53
C GLN A 89 23.60 -5.22 -13.07
N ALA A 90 24.18 -4.67 -14.13
CA ALA A 90 23.70 -3.43 -14.77
C ALA A 90 22.19 -3.44 -15.16
N PRO A 91 21.62 -4.50 -15.77
CA PRO A 91 20.18 -4.52 -16.06
C PRO A 91 19.31 -4.57 -14.80
N ALA A 92 19.75 -5.26 -13.75
CA ALA A 92 19.04 -5.32 -12.47
C ALA A 92 19.02 -3.96 -11.76
N ALA A 93 20.15 -3.25 -11.77
CA ALA A 93 20.26 -1.90 -11.23
C ALA A 93 19.33 -0.92 -11.98
N ALA A 94 19.31 -0.97 -13.31
CA ALA A 94 18.40 -0.14 -14.12
C ALA A 94 16.91 -0.44 -13.83
N ALA A 95 16.54 -1.72 -13.71
CA ALA A 95 15.18 -2.12 -13.36
C ALA A 95 14.77 -1.64 -11.96
N LEU A 96 15.69 -1.71 -10.98
CA LEU A 96 15.47 -1.19 -9.63
C LEU A 96 15.22 0.33 -9.66
N LEU A 97 16.00 1.09 -10.42
CA LEU A 97 15.85 2.54 -10.50
C LEU A 97 14.53 2.97 -11.17
N ASP A 98 14.13 2.29 -12.24
CA ASP A 98 12.84 2.49 -12.90
C ASP A 98 11.66 2.15 -11.97
N TRP A 99 11.78 1.06 -11.19
CA TRP A 99 10.81 0.75 -10.15
C TRP A 99 10.79 1.81 -9.04
N ALA A 100 11.96 2.28 -8.59
CA ALA A 100 12.08 3.25 -7.50
C ALA A 100 11.41 4.59 -7.82
N ASP A 101 11.56 5.09 -9.05
CA ASP A 101 10.92 6.32 -9.51
C ASP A 101 9.39 6.26 -9.42
N ARG A 102 8.82 5.09 -9.73
CA ARG A 102 7.37 4.86 -9.73
C ARG A 102 6.82 4.60 -8.32
N GLU A 103 7.51 3.78 -7.54
CA GLU A 103 6.95 3.14 -6.34
C GLU A 103 7.40 3.77 -5.02
N LEU A 104 8.48 4.56 -5.01
CA LEU A 104 8.98 5.21 -3.79
C LEU A 104 8.49 6.65 -3.67
N PRO A 105 8.19 7.16 -2.46
CA PRO A 105 7.90 8.57 -2.23
C PRO A 105 9.02 9.49 -2.74
N PRO A 106 8.70 10.71 -3.19
CA PRO A 106 9.72 11.69 -3.55
C PRO A 106 10.60 12.00 -2.32
N GLY A 107 11.90 12.15 -2.55
CA GLY A 107 12.89 12.38 -1.49
C GLY A 107 13.38 11.11 -0.78
N THR A 108 12.90 9.92 -1.17
CA THR A 108 13.46 8.65 -0.69
C THR A 108 14.93 8.53 -1.09
N GLN A 109 15.77 8.07 -0.17
CA GLN A 109 17.19 7.81 -0.42
C GLN A 109 17.47 6.30 -0.41
N LEU A 110 18.42 5.89 -1.24
CA LEU A 110 18.94 4.53 -1.36
C LEU A 110 20.36 4.46 -0.80
N ARG A 111 20.53 3.74 0.31
CA ARG A 111 21.83 3.38 0.84
C ARG A 111 22.29 2.07 0.19
N ALA A 112 23.19 2.16 -0.76
CA ALA A 112 23.80 0.98 -1.36
C ALA A 112 24.94 0.43 -0.48
N GLU A 113 24.99 -0.90 -0.33
CA GLU A 113 26.07 -1.61 0.37
C GLU A 113 27.08 -2.24 -0.61
N GLY A 114 28.33 -2.35 -0.20
CA GLY A 114 29.39 -2.95 -1.02
C GLY A 114 29.58 -2.23 -2.37
N ASP A 115 29.73 -3.01 -3.43
CA ASP A 115 29.97 -2.51 -4.79
C ASP A 115 28.66 -2.08 -5.50
N VAL A 116 27.49 -2.32 -4.89
CA VAL A 116 26.16 -1.98 -5.47
C VAL A 116 26.03 -0.49 -5.77
N ARG A 117 26.73 0.37 -5.02
CA ARG A 117 26.71 1.80 -5.27
C ARG A 117 27.20 2.12 -6.68
N ASP A 118 28.33 1.55 -7.07
CA ASP A 118 28.95 1.83 -8.36
C ASP A 118 28.05 1.32 -9.49
N ASP A 119 27.39 0.18 -9.31
CA ASP A 119 26.42 -0.36 -10.26
C ASP A 119 25.19 0.55 -10.44
N LEU A 120 24.65 1.09 -9.35
CA LEU A 120 23.54 2.06 -9.41
C LEU A 120 23.95 3.35 -10.13
N ILE A 121 25.15 3.88 -9.84
CA ILE A 121 25.67 5.08 -10.52
C ILE A 121 25.88 4.82 -12.01
N VAL A 122 26.46 3.67 -12.39
CA VAL A 122 26.63 3.27 -13.79
C VAL A 122 25.27 3.10 -14.49
N ALA A 123 24.25 2.61 -13.79
CA ALA A 123 22.88 2.51 -14.28
C ALA A 123 22.14 3.86 -14.40
N GLY A 124 22.78 4.97 -13.97
CA GLY A 124 22.25 6.32 -14.08
C GLY A 124 21.49 6.82 -12.86
N ALA A 125 21.70 6.22 -11.68
CA ALA A 125 21.12 6.74 -10.45
C ALA A 125 21.65 8.16 -10.16
N PRO A 126 20.78 9.12 -9.81
CA PRO A 126 21.23 10.46 -9.46
C PRO A 126 21.87 10.45 -8.06
N ASP A 127 22.85 11.34 -7.85
CA ASP A 127 23.67 11.37 -6.63
C ASP A 127 22.85 11.60 -5.35
N ASP A 128 21.73 12.32 -5.45
CA ASP A 128 20.81 12.59 -4.34
C ASP A 128 19.97 11.37 -3.94
N LEU A 129 19.67 10.48 -4.91
CA LEU A 129 19.06 9.19 -4.62
C LEU A 129 20.04 8.25 -3.94
N VAL A 130 21.29 8.19 -4.39
CA VAL A 130 22.33 7.29 -3.82
C VAL A 130 23.25 8.05 -2.86
N ALA A 131 22.63 8.71 -1.88
CA ALA A 131 23.32 9.50 -0.89
C ALA A 131 24.01 8.61 0.17
N THR A 132 25.25 8.98 0.52
CA THR A 132 25.95 8.41 1.70
C THR A 132 25.69 9.17 2.99
N ASP A 133 25.09 10.35 2.88
CA ASP A 133 24.87 11.21 4.02
C ASP A 133 23.79 10.66 4.93
N ARG A 134 23.85 11.08 6.19
CA ARG A 134 22.85 10.69 7.18
C ARG A 134 21.52 11.36 6.82
N PRO A 135 20.36 10.67 6.97
CA PRO A 135 19.05 11.29 6.77
C PRO A 135 18.97 12.62 7.52
N THR A 136 18.40 13.61 6.85
CA THR A 136 18.40 15.01 7.27
C THR A 136 17.15 15.38 8.08
N GLY A 137 16.08 14.59 7.96
CA GLY A 137 14.82 14.77 8.66
C GLY A 137 14.26 13.46 9.26
N PRO A 138 13.36 13.55 10.24
CA PRO A 138 12.68 12.40 10.84
C PRO A 138 11.73 11.70 9.86
N ASP A 139 11.33 12.39 8.79
CA ASP A 139 10.42 11.87 7.76
C ASP A 139 11.17 11.38 6.50
N ASP A 140 12.51 11.42 6.51
CA ASP A 140 13.32 10.97 5.38
C ASP A 140 13.32 9.44 5.32
N LEU A 141 12.69 8.88 4.29
CA LEU A 141 12.73 7.44 4.03
C LEU A 141 14.09 7.06 3.45
N VAL A 142 14.82 6.20 4.16
CA VAL A 142 16.10 5.63 3.70
C VAL A 142 15.97 4.13 3.60
N LEU A 143 16.09 3.61 2.39
CA LEU A 143 16.08 2.18 2.10
C LEU A 143 17.49 1.70 1.81
N THR A 144 17.80 0.45 2.13
CA THR A 144 19.10 -0.17 1.87
C THR A 144 19.02 -1.05 0.62
N VAL A 145 19.99 -0.95 -0.28
CA VAL A 145 20.15 -1.87 -1.42
C VAL A 145 21.33 -2.80 -1.16
N THR A 146 21.08 -4.11 -1.17
CA THR A 146 22.09 -5.15 -0.92
C THR A 146 22.14 -6.19 -2.03
N ASP A 147 23.26 -6.92 -2.11
CA ASP A 147 23.46 -8.06 -3.01
C ASP A 147 22.91 -9.36 -2.39
N GLY A 148 21.60 -9.41 -2.21
CA GLY A 148 20.87 -10.68 -2.11
C GLY A 148 20.16 -10.97 -0.79
N SER A 149 20.75 -10.63 0.37
CA SER A 149 20.11 -10.91 1.67
C SER A 149 19.76 -9.66 2.46
N ALA A 150 18.58 -9.69 3.08
CA ALA A 150 18.14 -8.64 3.99
C ALA A 150 18.71 -8.87 5.39
N ALA A 151 19.15 -7.80 6.03
CA ALA A 151 19.57 -7.83 7.43
C ALA A 151 18.40 -8.25 8.35
N PRO A 152 18.67 -8.93 9.48
CA PRO A 152 17.63 -9.29 10.44
C PRO A 152 16.82 -8.07 10.90
N GLY A 153 15.50 -8.19 10.90
CA GLY A 153 14.58 -7.12 11.30
C GLY A 153 14.22 -6.13 10.18
N GLY A 154 14.94 -6.14 9.06
CA GLY A 154 14.55 -5.40 7.87
C GLY A 154 13.38 -6.08 7.13
N ARG A 155 12.60 -5.28 6.39
CA ARG A 155 11.58 -5.79 5.47
C ARG A 155 12.09 -5.67 4.05
N VAL A 156 12.02 -6.76 3.29
CA VAL A 156 12.25 -6.70 1.84
C VAL A 156 11.09 -5.95 1.20
N VAL A 157 11.41 -4.89 0.47
CA VAL A 157 10.45 -4.05 -0.26
C VAL A 157 10.37 -4.49 -1.71
N ALA A 158 11.51 -4.85 -2.31
CA ALA A 158 11.56 -5.37 -3.67
C ALA A 158 12.83 -6.21 -3.95
N ARG A 159 12.79 -7.04 -5.00
CA ARG A 159 13.91 -7.85 -5.50
C ARG A 159 14.09 -7.72 -7.01
N PHE A 160 15.34 -7.58 -7.45
CA PHE A 160 15.73 -7.47 -8.85
C PHE A 160 17.02 -8.26 -9.09
N ASP A 161 16.93 -9.43 -9.72
CA ASP A 161 18.06 -10.33 -10.07
C ASP A 161 19.38 -10.10 -9.29
N GLY A 162 19.41 -10.56 -8.04
CA GLY A 162 20.57 -10.44 -7.14
C GLY A 162 20.57 -9.18 -6.25
N LEU A 163 19.85 -8.12 -6.61
CA LEU A 163 19.65 -6.93 -5.78
C LEU A 163 18.38 -7.07 -4.91
N VAL A 164 18.48 -6.59 -3.68
CA VAL A 164 17.37 -6.53 -2.73
C VAL A 164 17.27 -5.15 -2.15
N LEU A 165 16.08 -4.56 -2.26
CA LEU A 165 15.73 -3.30 -1.62
C LEU A 165 15.06 -3.60 -0.28
N VAL A 166 15.62 -3.08 0.81
CA VAL A 166 15.24 -3.39 2.19
C VAL A 166 14.88 -2.09 2.91
N ASP A 167 13.73 -2.08 3.59
CA ASP A 167 13.49 -1.10 4.64
C ASP A 167 14.16 -1.60 5.93
N PRO A 168 15.19 -0.91 6.44
CA PRO A 168 15.90 -1.33 7.64
C PRO A 168 15.11 -1.10 8.93
N SER A 169 14.01 -0.35 8.90
CA SER A 169 13.20 -0.02 10.08
C SER A 169 11.70 0.01 9.73
N PRO A 170 11.15 -1.11 9.25
CA PRO A 170 9.76 -1.17 8.84
C PRO A 170 8.85 -0.98 10.06
N GLY A 171 7.75 -0.26 9.87
CA GLY A 171 6.67 -0.22 10.85
C GLY A 171 6.10 -1.61 11.05
N ILE A 172 6.16 -2.11 12.28
CA ILE A 172 5.57 -3.40 12.66
C ILE A 172 4.10 -3.16 13.03
N PRO A 173 3.13 -3.73 12.30
CA PRO A 173 1.73 -3.62 12.67
C PRO A 173 1.48 -4.20 14.06
N THR A 174 0.69 -3.51 14.87
CA THR A 174 0.22 -4.03 16.16
C THR A 174 -0.87 -5.09 15.93
N ALA A 175 -1.22 -5.85 16.98
CA ALA A 175 -2.34 -6.79 16.90
C ALA A 175 -3.65 -6.09 16.51
N ASP A 176 -3.91 -4.89 17.07
CA ASP A 176 -5.09 -4.08 16.77
C ASP A 176 -5.10 -3.60 15.31
N HIS A 177 -3.94 -3.26 14.74
CA HIS A 177 -3.84 -2.91 13.33
C HIS A 177 -4.19 -4.09 12.42
N LEU A 178 -3.66 -5.28 12.72
CA LEU A 178 -3.97 -6.49 11.97
C LEU A 178 -5.45 -6.89 12.09
N ASP A 179 -6.04 -6.70 13.27
CA ASP A 179 -7.45 -6.97 13.50
C ASP A 179 -8.33 -6.01 12.69
N ARG A 180 -8.02 -4.72 12.74
CA ARG A 180 -8.71 -3.70 11.95
C ARG A 180 -8.65 -3.99 10.45
N ARG A 181 -7.50 -4.42 9.92
CA ARG A 181 -7.39 -4.83 8.51
C ARG A 181 -8.33 -5.99 8.19
N ARG A 182 -8.32 -7.04 9.00
CA ARG A 182 -9.21 -8.20 8.82
C ARG A 182 -10.68 -7.77 8.82
N THR A 183 -11.10 -6.98 9.80
CA THR A 183 -12.48 -6.47 9.89
C THR A 183 -12.87 -5.62 8.67
N LEU A 184 -11.99 -4.73 8.19
CA LEU A 184 -12.30 -3.92 7.00
C LEU A 184 -12.40 -4.78 5.74
N ALA A 185 -11.47 -5.72 5.54
CA ALA A 185 -11.51 -6.59 4.37
C ALA A 185 -12.74 -7.49 4.37
N GLU A 186 -13.11 -8.05 5.53
CA GLU A 186 -14.36 -8.79 5.71
C GLU A 186 -15.58 -7.93 5.40
N ALA A 187 -15.60 -6.67 5.88
CA ALA A 187 -16.70 -5.75 5.59
C ALA A 187 -16.81 -5.41 4.09
N VAL A 188 -15.67 -5.28 3.40
CA VAL A 188 -15.63 -5.08 1.94
C VAL A 188 -16.26 -6.27 1.21
N LEU A 189 -15.85 -7.49 1.58
CA LEU A 189 -16.31 -8.74 0.95
C LEU A 189 -17.75 -9.11 1.31
N ALA A 190 -18.21 -8.76 2.52
CA ALA A 190 -19.58 -9.04 2.97
C ALA A 190 -20.63 -8.10 2.36
N ASN A 191 -20.20 -7.01 1.71
CA ASN A 191 -21.14 -6.07 1.12
C ASN A 191 -21.76 -6.65 -0.18
N PRO A 192 -23.10 -6.76 -0.27
CA PRO A 192 -23.76 -7.38 -1.42
C PRO A 192 -23.62 -6.59 -2.73
N THR A 193 -23.23 -5.31 -2.68
CA THR A 193 -22.93 -4.51 -3.88
C THR A 193 -21.44 -4.49 -4.22
N THR A 194 -20.60 -5.20 -3.46
CA THR A 194 -19.21 -5.46 -3.83
C THR A 194 -19.14 -6.69 -4.73
N ARG A 195 -18.42 -6.55 -5.85
CA ARG A 195 -17.97 -7.66 -6.68
C ARG A 195 -16.45 -7.68 -6.66
N ALA A 196 -15.87 -8.85 -6.47
CA ALA A 196 -14.43 -9.04 -6.58
C ALA A 196 -14.17 -10.28 -7.44
N ALA A 197 -13.23 -10.19 -8.38
CA ALA A 197 -12.72 -11.39 -9.06
C ALA A 197 -12.13 -12.36 -8.03
N GLU A 198 -12.07 -13.65 -8.35
CA GLU A 198 -11.62 -14.69 -7.40
C GLU A 198 -10.25 -14.40 -6.79
N GLU A 199 -9.28 -13.98 -7.62
CA GLU A 199 -7.94 -13.60 -7.17
C GLU A 199 -7.96 -12.37 -6.26
N ALA A 200 -8.73 -11.34 -6.63
CA ALA A 200 -8.88 -10.13 -5.83
C ALA A 200 -9.56 -10.42 -4.48
N ALA A 201 -10.56 -11.29 -4.47
CA ALA A 201 -11.22 -11.76 -3.26
C ALA A 201 -10.25 -12.54 -2.35
N GLY A 202 -9.34 -13.33 -2.93
CA GLY A 202 -8.27 -13.99 -2.19
C GLY A 202 -7.31 -13.01 -1.51
N VAL A 203 -6.89 -11.96 -2.21
CA VAL A 203 -6.04 -10.90 -1.63
C VAL A 203 -6.76 -10.19 -0.49
N LEU A 204 -8.02 -9.77 -0.69
CA LEU A 204 -8.84 -9.17 0.37
C LEU A 204 -9.03 -10.12 1.55
N GLY A 205 -9.35 -11.39 1.30
CA GLY A 205 -9.55 -12.40 2.35
C GLY A 205 -8.31 -12.65 3.22
N SER A 206 -7.11 -12.46 2.66
CA SER A 206 -5.85 -12.51 3.43
C SER A 206 -5.59 -11.27 4.29
N ALA A 207 -6.29 -10.17 4.02
CA ALA A 207 -6.07 -8.83 4.58
C ALA A 207 -4.64 -8.27 4.37
N ASP A 208 -3.88 -8.81 3.41
CA ASP A 208 -2.54 -8.34 3.04
C ASP A 208 -2.60 -7.19 2.02
N VAL A 209 -3.26 -6.11 2.42
CA VAL A 209 -3.47 -4.88 1.63
C VAL A 209 -2.95 -3.68 2.45
N ASP A 210 -2.37 -2.68 1.78
CA ASP A 210 -1.98 -1.41 2.42
C ASP A 210 -3.19 -0.80 3.15
N MET A 211 -3.00 -0.40 4.40
CA MET A 211 -4.10 0.06 5.24
C MET A 211 -4.78 1.34 4.71
N ARG A 212 -4.04 2.21 4.00
CA ARG A 212 -4.60 3.41 3.35
C ARG A 212 -5.53 3.01 2.22
N LEU A 213 -5.07 2.08 1.37
CA LEU A 213 -5.85 1.51 0.28
C LEU A 213 -7.09 0.79 0.81
N LEU A 214 -6.94 -0.08 1.81
CA LEU A 214 -8.06 -0.83 2.37
C LEU A 214 -9.10 0.08 3.03
N SER A 215 -8.66 1.14 3.72
CA SER A 215 -9.57 2.15 4.28
C SER A 215 -10.35 2.89 3.20
N LEU A 216 -9.67 3.29 2.11
CA LEU A 216 -10.30 3.92 0.95
C LEU A 216 -11.35 3.01 0.32
N LEU A 217 -11.00 1.73 0.11
CA LEU A 217 -11.91 0.72 -0.44
C LEU A 217 -13.14 0.55 0.46
N ALA A 218 -12.95 0.39 1.77
CA ALA A 218 -14.06 0.24 2.71
C ALA A 218 -15.03 1.44 2.68
N VAL A 219 -14.51 2.67 2.53
CA VAL A 219 -15.36 3.87 2.38
C VAL A 219 -16.14 3.85 1.07
N LEU A 220 -15.52 3.48 -0.04
CA LEU A 220 -16.21 3.33 -1.33
C LEU A 220 -17.28 2.24 -1.27
N THR A 221 -16.93 1.07 -0.69
CA THR A 221 -17.86 -0.04 -0.45
C THR A 221 -19.09 0.41 0.33
N ALA A 222 -18.87 1.10 1.45
CA ALA A 222 -19.95 1.53 2.33
C ALA A 222 -20.90 2.54 1.68
N ARG A 223 -20.40 3.35 0.73
CA ARG A 223 -21.20 4.37 0.07
C ARG A 223 -22.03 3.82 -1.08
N GLU A 224 -21.37 3.09 -1.97
CA GLU A 224 -21.93 2.79 -3.31
C GLU A 224 -21.78 1.31 -3.67
N GLY A 225 -20.89 0.57 -3.01
CA GLY A 225 -20.37 -0.71 -3.49
C GLY A 225 -19.23 -0.48 -4.50
N LEU A 226 -18.54 -1.55 -4.88
CA LEU A 226 -17.46 -1.47 -5.85
C LEU A 226 -17.28 -2.77 -6.63
N GLY A 227 -16.71 -2.66 -7.82
CA GLY A 227 -16.08 -3.78 -8.51
C GLY A 227 -14.57 -3.72 -8.36
N VAL A 228 -13.97 -4.79 -7.85
CA VAL A 228 -12.52 -5.00 -7.79
C VAL A 228 -12.13 -6.06 -8.80
N ALA A 229 -11.43 -5.64 -9.85
CA ALA A 229 -10.93 -6.57 -10.86
C ALA A 229 -9.70 -7.32 -10.35
N GLU A 230 -8.71 -6.61 -9.84
CA GLU A 230 -7.44 -7.21 -9.42
C GLU A 230 -6.64 -6.29 -8.47
N PHE A 231 -5.58 -6.86 -7.88
CA PHE A 231 -4.55 -6.12 -7.14
C PHE A 231 -3.19 -6.29 -7.84
N PRO A 232 -2.93 -5.51 -8.91
CA PRO A 232 -1.68 -5.63 -9.65
C PRO A 232 -0.48 -5.36 -8.74
N ARG A 233 0.60 -6.11 -8.94
CA ARG A 233 1.88 -5.86 -8.27
C ARG A 233 2.93 -5.45 -9.29
N ALA A 234 3.66 -4.39 -8.97
CA ALA A 234 4.85 -4.03 -9.74
C ALA A 234 5.85 -5.20 -9.69
N GLU A 235 6.54 -5.42 -10.80
CA GLU A 235 7.57 -6.47 -10.88
C GLU A 235 8.61 -6.29 -9.78
N GLY A 236 8.95 -7.38 -9.11
CA GLY A 236 9.89 -7.39 -7.99
C GLY A 236 9.34 -6.89 -6.66
N ALA A 237 8.16 -6.26 -6.59
CA ALA A 237 7.60 -5.73 -5.35
C ALA A 237 7.19 -6.83 -4.36
N GLU A 238 7.47 -6.60 -3.07
CA GLU A 238 7.08 -7.46 -1.96
C GLU A 238 6.20 -6.74 -0.92
N GLY A 239 5.48 -7.53 -0.11
CA GLY A 239 4.61 -7.06 0.95
C GLY A 239 3.15 -6.84 0.55
N PRO A 240 2.39 -6.05 1.34
CA PRO A 240 0.96 -5.85 1.13
C PRO A 240 0.66 -5.22 -0.23
N ALA A 241 -0.49 -5.58 -0.82
CA ALA A 241 -0.94 -4.97 -2.06
C ALA A 241 -1.18 -3.46 -1.88
N ARG A 242 -0.57 -2.64 -2.76
CA ARG A 242 -0.68 -1.17 -2.74
C ARG A 242 -1.40 -0.58 -3.95
N THR A 243 -1.74 -1.43 -4.91
CA THR A 243 -2.39 -1.05 -6.16
C THR A 243 -3.64 -1.89 -6.34
N VAL A 244 -4.72 -1.27 -6.80
CA VAL A 244 -5.99 -1.94 -7.11
C VAL A 244 -6.52 -1.45 -8.45
N LEU A 245 -7.07 -2.36 -9.25
CA LEU A 245 -7.87 -2.01 -10.42
C LEU A 245 -9.34 -2.09 -10.06
N LEU A 246 -10.03 -0.95 -10.15
CA LEU A 246 -11.48 -0.88 -10.00
C LEU A 246 -12.13 -0.92 -11.38
N ASP A 247 -13.07 -1.85 -11.60
CA ASP A 247 -13.84 -1.95 -12.86
C ASP A 247 -15.27 -1.39 -12.71
N ALA A 248 -15.73 -1.14 -11.48
CA ALA A 248 -17.03 -0.51 -11.23
C ALA A 248 -17.09 0.25 -9.90
N VAL A 249 -18.03 1.21 -9.82
CA VAL A 249 -18.50 1.83 -8.57
C VAL A 249 -20.01 1.58 -8.48
N GLY A 250 -20.43 0.88 -7.43
CA GLY A 250 -21.75 0.25 -7.38
C GLY A 250 -22.01 -0.65 -8.59
N THR A 251 -23.03 -0.33 -9.38
CA THR A 251 -23.35 -1.05 -10.62
C THR A 251 -22.83 -0.37 -11.89
N ALA A 252 -22.24 0.83 -11.77
CA ALA A 252 -21.76 1.59 -12.92
C ALA A 252 -20.31 1.21 -13.24
N PRO A 253 -19.98 0.86 -14.49
CA PRO A 253 -18.60 0.59 -14.89
C PRO A 253 -17.76 1.86 -14.77
N VAL A 254 -16.47 1.68 -14.48
CA VAL A 254 -15.47 2.75 -14.56
C VAL A 254 -14.37 2.33 -15.54
N GLY A 255 -13.65 3.30 -16.09
CA GLY A 255 -12.73 3.12 -17.21
C GLY A 255 -12.81 4.26 -18.23
N ALA A 256 -12.08 4.14 -19.32
CA ALA A 256 -12.02 5.13 -20.38
C ALA A 256 -13.41 5.36 -21.02
N GLY A 257 -13.85 6.62 -21.03
CA GLY A 257 -15.14 7.01 -21.63
C GLY A 257 -16.37 6.83 -20.74
N GLU A 258 -16.23 6.16 -19.59
CA GLU A 258 -17.36 5.93 -18.66
C GLU A 258 -17.68 7.16 -17.80
N ALA A 259 -18.97 7.45 -17.62
CA ALA A 259 -19.42 8.63 -16.87
C ALA A 259 -19.06 8.56 -15.38
N ALA A 260 -19.18 7.37 -14.77
CA ALA A 260 -18.85 7.15 -13.36
C ALA A 260 -17.36 7.37 -13.06
N THR A 261 -16.48 7.24 -14.06
CA THR A 261 -15.05 7.54 -13.92
C THR A 261 -14.79 8.98 -13.51
N ALA A 262 -15.54 9.94 -14.07
CA ALA A 262 -15.35 11.36 -13.75
C ALA A 262 -15.79 11.68 -12.31
N GLU A 263 -16.87 11.05 -11.85
CA GLU A 263 -17.36 11.18 -10.47
C GLU A 263 -16.38 10.56 -9.47
N LEU A 264 -15.92 9.33 -9.75
CA LEU A 264 -14.92 8.65 -8.93
C LEU A 264 -13.64 9.48 -8.84
N ARG A 265 -13.12 9.98 -9.96
CA ARG A 265 -11.91 10.82 -9.97
C ARG A 265 -12.08 12.10 -9.14
N THR A 266 -13.21 12.79 -9.31
CA THR A 266 -13.51 14.00 -8.54
C THR A 266 -13.53 13.70 -7.03
N TRP A 267 -14.06 12.54 -6.64
CA TRP A 267 -14.07 12.11 -5.25
C TRP A 267 -12.67 11.73 -4.74
N LEU A 268 -11.85 11.05 -5.55
CA LEU A 268 -10.48 10.68 -5.20
C LEU A 268 -9.57 11.90 -5.06
N GLU A 269 -9.70 12.89 -5.94
CA GLU A 269 -8.97 14.17 -5.87
C GLU A 269 -9.33 15.00 -4.63
N ALA A 270 -10.51 14.76 -4.05
CA ALA A 270 -10.96 15.42 -2.82
C ALA A 270 -10.44 14.75 -1.54
N GLN A 271 -9.77 13.59 -1.63
CA GLN A 271 -9.18 12.94 -0.47
C GLN A 271 -8.00 13.74 0.06
N LEU A 272 -7.80 13.67 1.38
CA LEU A 272 -6.65 14.29 2.05
C LEU A 272 -5.66 13.20 2.49
N PRO A 273 -4.37 13.52 2.62
CA PRO A 273 -3.40 12.59 3.23
C PRO A 273 -3.89 12.09 4.60
N PRO A 274 -3.66 10.80 4.93
CA PRO A 274 -2.95 9.78 4.16
C PRO A 274 -3.83 8.98 3.17
N PHE A 275 -5.09 9.37 2.96
CA PHE A 275 -6.08 8.62 2.15
C PHE A 275 -6.14 9.06 0.69
N ALA A 276 -5.37 10.08 0.30
CA ALA A 276 -5.22 10.45 -1.11
C ALA A 276 -4.28 9.45 -1.80
N PRO A 277 -4.72 8.76 -2.87
CA PRO A 277 -3.82 7.91 -3.66
C PRO A 277 -2.70 8.73 -4.29
N ASP A 278 -1.52 8.13 -4.41
CA ASP A 278 -0.36 8.76 -5.05
C ASP A 278 -0.50 8.79 -6.58
N ARG A 279 -1.20 7.80 -7.16
CA ARG A 279 -1.49 7.70 -8.58
C ARG A 279 -2.93 7.23 -8.81
N VAL A 280 -3.59 7.89 -9.77
CA VAL A 280 -4.90 7.50 -10.29
C VAL A 280 -4.77 7.49 -11.82
N GLU A 281 -4.89 6.31 -12.42
CA GLU A 281 -4.78 6.11 -13.85
C GLU A 281 -6.07 5.51 -14.40
N VAL A 282 -6.57 6.07 -15.51
CA VAL A 282 -7.75 5.56 -16.21
C VAL A 282 -7.28 4.70 -17.37
N THR A 283 -7.67 3.44 -17.38
CA THR A 283 -7.40 2.48 -18.45
C THR A 283 -8.70 2.09 -19.15
N ASP A 284 -8.61 1.29 -20.22
CA ASP A 284 -9.80 0.73 -20.86
C ASP A 284 -10.52 -0.28 -19.95
N ASP A 285 -9.77 -0.95 -19.06
CA ASP A 285 -10.28 -1.99 -18.16
C ASP A 285 -10.81 -1.44 -16.82
N GLY A 286 -10.52 -0.17 -16.49
CA GLY A 286 -10.93 0.38 -15.20
C GLY A 286 -10.18 1.64 -14.76
N VAL A 287 -10.19 1.87 -13.44
CA VAL A 287 -9.41 2.91 -12.78
C VAL A 287 -8.40 2.25 -11.85
N LEU A 288 -7.12 2.40 -12.16
CA LEU A 288 -6.00 1.90 -11.38
C LEU A 288 -5.64 2.93 -10.30
N LEU A 289 -5.74 2.53 -9.04
CA LEU A 289 -5.36 3.34 -7.88
C LEU A 289 -4.08 2.78 -7.27
N SER A 290 -3.10 3.63 -6.98
CA SER A 290 -1.81 3.19 -6.43
C SER A 290 -1.38 4.06 -5.27
N TYR A 291 -0.79 3.43 -4.26
CA TYR A 291 -0.03 4.10 -3.21
C TYR A 291 1.45 3.76 -3.32
N ARG A 292 2.31 4.76 -3.18
CA ARG A 292 3.75 4.60 -3.02
C ARG A 292 4.06 3.94 -1.69
N TYR A 293 5.25 3.35 -1.58
CA TYR A 293 5.71 2.68 -0.37
C TYR A 293 5.61 3.59 0.86
N ALA A 294 5.15 3.02 1.97
CA ALA A 294 5.26 3.61 3.29
C ALA A 294 5.76 2.55 4.26
N SER A 295 6.70 2.91 5.14
CA SER A 295 7.26 1.97 6.13
C SER A 295 6.21 1.50 7.14
N ALA A 296 5.27 2.38 7.53
CA ALA A 296 4.29 2.13 8.58
C ALA A 296 2.87 2.59 8.18
N PRO A 297 2.24 1.99 7.14
CA PRO A 297 0.96 2.48 6.62
C PRO A 297 -0.16 2.44 7.66
N ASP A 298 -0.15 1.47 8.58
CA ASP A 298 -1.13 1.39 9.67
C ASP A 298 -1.03 2.53 10.66
N ALA A 299 0.20 2.93 11.02
CA ALA A 299 0.43 4.03 11.94
C ALA A 299 -0.06 5.35 11.32
N LEU A 300 0.23 5.58 10.03
CA LEU A 300 -0.27 6.75 9.30
C LEU A 300 -1.80 6.85 9.36
N VAL A 301 -2.50 5.74 9.11
CA VAL A 301 -3.97 5.70 9.17
C VAL A 301 -4.47 5.87 10.60
N ALA A 302 -3.81 5.26 11.59
CA ALA A 302 -4.19 5.37 12.99
C ALA A 302 -4.05 6.80 13.51
N GLU A 303 -2.99 7.53 13.13
CA GLU A 303 -2.79 8.94 13.50
C GLU A 303 -3.81 9.88 12.85
N ALA A 304 -4.25 9.57 11.63
CA ALA A 304 -5.26 10.34 10.92
C ALA A 304 -6.70 10.06 11.37
N SER A 305 -6.93 8.93 12.06
CA SER A 305 -8.24 8.49 12.52
C SER A 305 -8.46 8.89 13.98
N PRO A 306 -9.49 9.69 14.29
CA PRO A 306 -9.76 10.18 15.65
C PRO A 306 -10.29 9.12 16.61
#